data_AF-A0A3D0QG15-F1
#
_entry.id   AF-A0A3D0QG15-F1
#
_cell.length_a   1.000
_cell.length_b   1.000
_cell.length_c   1.000
_cell.angle_alpha   90.00
_cell.angle_beta   90.00
_cell.angle_gamma   90.00
#
_symmetry.space_group_name_H-M   'P 1'
#
loop_
_entity.id
_entity.type
_entity.pdbx_description
1 polymer ?
#
loop_
_entity_poly.entity_id
_entity_poly.type
_entity_poly.pdbx_seq_one_letter_code
_entity_poly.pdbx_strand_id
1 'polypeptide(L)'
;MLHRVLAATSFVVLIGCKTIEVGIHQEDQEVQTIVVTTDPNEAKIFTSDIDNFWRAYNEATPQNDSIVYRDFYLERGSPGLKGFSKLKIANPTYLAIRVENRAKYYASIRSSTLAIRTKEEKIRESF
;
A
#
# COMPACT_ATOMS: atom_id res chain seq x y z
N MET A 1 18.51 -52.03 -3.03
CA MET A 1 18.08 -51.05 -4.04
C MET A 1 17.85 -49.72 -3.32
N LEU A 2 18.87 -48.92 -2.99
CA LEU A 2 19.56 -47.97 -3.86
C LEU A 2 18.66 -47.46 -5.01
N HIS A 3 18.17 -46.22 -4.91
CA HIS A 3 18.65 -45.10 -5.74
C HIS A 3 18.12 -43.76 -5.20
N ARG A 4 19.07 -42.86 -4.92
CA ARG A 4 18.89 -41.43 -4.64
C ARG A 4 18.70 -40.72 -5.98
N VAL A 5 17.89 -39.66 -6.05
CA VAL A 5 18.17 -38.52 -6.94
C VAL A 5 17.81 -37.22 -6.21
N LEU A 6 18.87 -36.48 -5.89
CA LEU A 6 18.89 -35.11 -5.36
C LEU A 6 19.21 -34.19 -6.54
N ALA A 7 18.52 -33.07 -6.69
CA ALA A 7 19.02 -31.95 -7.47
C ALA A 7 18.46 -30.62 -6.92
N ALA A 8 19.06 -30.12 -5.84
CA ALA A 8 18.97 -28.72 -5.46
C ALA A 8 20.13 -27.99 -6.16
N THR A 9 19.83 -27.19 -7.18
CA THR A 9 20.83 -26.45 -7.95
C THR A 9 21.29 -25.25 -7.12
N SER A 10 22.33 -25.43 -6.32
CA SER A 10 23.01 -24.34 -5.60
C SER A 10 24.02 -23.67 -6.54
N PHE A 11 23.83 -22.38 -6.80
CA PHE A 11 24.80 -21.57 -7.54
C PHE A 11 25.87 -21.08 -6.55
N VAL A 12 27.06 -21.69 -6.58
CA VAL A 12 28.19 -21.31 -5.72
C VAL A 12 29.06 -20.32 -6.48
N VAL A 13 29.04 -19.04 -6.09
CA VAL A 13 30.02 -18.04 -6.54
C VAL A 13 31.19 -18.07 -5.57
N LEU A 14 32.33 -18.60 -6.00
CA LEU A 14 33.59 -18.60 -5.26
C LEU A 14 34.33 -17.28 -5.47
N ILE A 15 34.13 -16.32 -4.57
CA ILE A 15 35.07 -15.22 -4.35
C ILE A 15 35.54 -15.32 -2.89
N GLY A 16 36.85 -15.14 -2.70
CA GLY A 16 37.62 -15.51 -1.51
C GLY A 16 36.98 -15.28 -0.13
N CYS A 17 37.16 -16.28 0.74
CA CYS A 17 37.20 -16.16 2.20
C CYS A 17 35.94 -15.63 2.91
N LYS A 18 34.83 -16.35 2.78
CA LYS A 18 33.88 -16.68 3.86
C LYS A 18 32.74 -17.49 3.27
N THR A 19 32.49 -18.68 3.78
CA THR A 19 31.25 -19.40 3.50
C THR A 19 30.13 -18.63 4.17
N ILE A 20 29.37 -17.85 3.38
CA ILE A 20 28.11 -17.26 3.82
C ILE A 20 27.03 -18.18 3.28
N GLU A 21 26.41 -18.96 4.15
CA GLU A 21 25.18 -19.66 3.82
C GLU A 21 24.10 -18.60 3.60
N VAL A 22 23.78 -18.32 2.34
CA VAL A 22 22.61 -17.51 2.00
C VAL A 22 21.39 -18.41 2.25
N GLY A 23 20.92 -18.41 3.49
CA GLY A 23 19.60 -18.91 3.83
C GLY A 23 18.58 -18.08 3.05
N ILE A 24 17.80 -18.76 2.20
CA ILE A 24 16.60 -18.18 1.63
C ILE A 24 15.65 -17.98 2.82
N HIS A 25 15.67 -16.79 3.41
CA HIS A 25 14.59 -16.35 4.28
C HIS A 25 13.36 -16.23 3.39
N GLN A 26 12.49 -17.24 3.42
CA GLN A 26 11.11 -17.05 3.02
C GLN A 26 10.54 -16.03 3.99
N GLU A 27 10.40 -14.79 3.51
CA GLU A 27 9.57 -13.79 4.16
C GLU A 27 8.14 -14.33 4.09
N ASP A 28 7.65 -14.84 5.23
CA ASP A 28 6.25 -15.19 5.42
C ASP A 28 5.42 -13.92 5.24
N GLN A 29 5.00 -13.66 4.00
CA GLN A 29 4.05 -12.60 3.70
C GLN A 29 2.70 -13.04 4.29
N GLU A 30 2.39 -12.51 5.47
CA GLU A 30 1.12 -12.68 6.17
C GLU A 30 -0.03 -12.30 5.23
N VAL A 31 -0.72 -13.32 4.70
CA VAL A 31 -1.89 -13.13 3.86
C VAL A 31 -3.00 -12.53 4.72
N GLN A 32 -3.29 -11.23 4.54
CA GLN A 32 -4.41 -10.58 5.21
C GLN A 32 -5.73 -11.26 4.82
N THR A 33 -6.21 -12.14 5.70
CA THR A 33 -7.52 -12.79 5.55
C THR A 33 -8.60 -11.75 5.86
N ILE A 34 -9.51 -11.54 4.92
CA ILE A 34 -10.65 -10.64 5.09
C ILE A 34 -11.65 -11.33 6.03
N VAL A 35 -11.59 -11.02 7.32
CA VAL A 35 -12.57 -11.48 8.31
C VAL A 35 -13.81 -10.59 8.19
N VAL A 36 -14.93 -11.19 7.80
CA VAL A 36 -16.22 -10.50 7.77
C VAL A 36 -16.84 -10.61 9.16
N THR A 37 -17.08 -9.45 9.79
CA THR A 37 -17.72 -9.35 11.11
C THR A 37 -19.04 -8.60 11.00
N THR A 38 -19.98 -8.93 11.88
CA THR A 38 -21.23 -8.19 12.09
C THR A 38 -21.15 -7.22 13.25
N ASP A 39 -20.07 -7.24 14.05
CA ASP A 39 -19.84 -6.30 15.13
C ASP A 39 -19.14 -5.04 14.59
N PRO A 40 -19.76 -3.85 14.65
CA PRO A 40 -19.13 -2.61 14.20
C PRO A 40 -17.85 -2.25 14.99
N ASN A 41 -17.71 -2.73 16.23
CA ASN A 41 -16.52 -2.46 17.05
C ASN A 41 -15.28 -3.21 16.54
N GLU A 42 -15.48 -4.37 15.90
CA GLU A 42 -14.41 -5.14 15.30
C GLU A 42 -13.98 -4.60 13.93
N ALA A 43 -14.71 -3.62 13.38
CA ALA A 43 -14.35 -2.99 12.12
C ALA A 43 -13.01 -2.24 12.24
N LYS A 44 -12.10 -2.55 11.31
CA LYS A 44 -10.79 -1.88 11.21
C LYS A 44 -10.92 -0.61 10.38
N ILE A 45 -10.58 0.52 10.99
CA ILE A 45 -10.54 1.82 10.33
C ILE A 45 -9.12 2.06 9.82
N PHE A 46 -8.96 2.30 8.52
CA PHE A 46 -7.67 2.62 7.90
C PHE A 46 -7.61 4.10 7.55
N THR A 47 -6.82 4.88 8.29
CA THR A 47 -6.59 6.31 7.98
C THR A 47 -5.29 6.54 7.21
N SER A 48 -4.43 5.53 7.08
CA SER A 48 -3.13 5.61 6.40
C SER A 48 -3.22 6.08 4.94
N ASP A 49 -4.36 5.84 4.29
CA ASP A 49 -4.59 6.27 2.90
C ASP A 49 -4.55 7.79 2.74
N ILE A 50 -4.92 8.54 3.79
CA ILE A 50 -4.85 10.00 3.81
C ILE A 50 -3.38 10.46 3.79
N ASP A 51 -2.52 9.83 4.60
CA ASP A 51 -1.10 10.17 4.66
C ASP A 51 -0.38 9.78 3.36
N ASN A 52 -0.68 8.60 2.83
CA ASN A 52 -0.19 8.12 1.55
C ASN A 52 -0.57 9.07 0.41
N PHE A 53 -1.83 9.54 0.38
CA PHE A 53 -2.28 10.51 -0.61
C PHE A 53 -1.50 11.82 -0.51
N TRP A 54 -1.39 12.41 0.69
CA TRP A 54 -0.71 13.69 0.85
C TRP A 54 0.79 13.60 0.61
N ARG A 55 1.41 12.43 0.85
CA ARG A 55 2.79 12.16 0.44
C ARG A 55 2.91 12.19 -1.08
N ALA A 56 2.11 11.41 -1.78
CA ALA A 56 2.09 11.39 -3.25
C ALA A 56 1.83 12.79 -3.82
N TYR A 57 0.88 13.52 -3.24
CA TYR A 57 0.55 14.89 -3.64
C TYR A 57 1.75 15.84 -3.57
N ASN A 58 2.61 15.73 -2.56
CA ASN A 58 3.79 16.60 -2.41
C ASN A 58 4.95 16.17 -3.29
N GLU A 59 5.10 14.87 -3.55
CA GLU A 59 6.19 14.32 -4.37
C GLU A 59 5.89 14.40 -5.88
N ALA A 60 4.61 14.53 -6.26
CA ALA A 60 4.19 14.58 -7.65
C ALA A 60 4.61 15.88 -8.33
N THR A 61 5.19 15.74 -9.51
CA THR A 61 5.48 16.80 -10.47
C THR A 61 4.77 16.49 -11.79
N PRO A 62 4.60 17.47 -12.70
CA PRO A 62 3.97 17.22 -14.00
C PRO A 62 4.66 16.14 -14.86
N GLN A 63 5.90 15.77 -14.53
CA GLN A 63 6.67 14.76 -15.27
C GLN A 63 6.53 13.35 -14.69
N ASN A 64 6.09 13.20 -13.44
CA ASN A 64 6.10 11.91 -12.74
C ASN A 64 4.80 11.59 -11.98
N ASP A 65 3.79 12.46 -12.03
CA ASP A 65 2.58 12.40 -11.22
C ASP A 65 1.90 11.02 -11.20
N SER A 66 1.69 10.40 -12.37
CA SER A 66 1.08 9.08 -12.49
C SER A 66 1.89 8.01 -11.78
N ILE A 67 3.22 8.02 -11.93
CA ILE A 67 4.13 7.07 -11.27
C ILE A 67 4.08 7.29 -9.75
N VAL A 68 4.13 8.53 -9.30
CA VAL A 68 4.10 8.88 -7.87
C VAL A 68 2.77 8.47 -7.23
N TYR A 69 1.62 8.76 -7.85
CA TYR A 69 0.32 8.35 -7.32
C TYR A 69 0.14 6.83 -7.32
N ARG A 70 0.71 6.11 -8.30
CA ARG A 70 0.73 4.65 -8.27
C ARG A 70 1.50 4.14 -7.05
N ASP A 71 2.76 4.53 -6.94
CA ASP A 71 3.73 3.91 -6.02
C ASP A 71 3.52 4.32 -4.57
N PHE A 72 3.12 5.57 -4.32
CA PHE A 72 2.99 6.11 -2.97
C PHE A 72 1.57 6.09 -2.43
N TYR A 73 0.55 5.98 -3.28
CA TYR A 73 -0.84 6.02 -2.86
C TYR A 73 -1.63 4.76 -3.23
N LEU A 74 -1.74 4.41 -4.50
CA LEU A 74 -2.63 3.32 -4.93
C LEU A 74 -2.12 1.92 -4.53
N GLU A 75 -0.82 1.65 -4.72
CA GLU A 75 -0.24 0.33 -4.38
C GLU A 75 -0.08 0.10 -2.88
N ARG A 76 0.21 1.19 -2.15
CA ARG A 76 0.32 1.21 -0.68
C ARG A 76 -1.03 1.37 0.03
N GLY A 77 -2.11 1.52 -0.73
CA GLY A 77 -3.44 1.73 -0.22
C GLY A 77 -3.94 0.57 0.63
N SER A 78 -4.86 0.87 1.54
CA SER A 78 -5.61 -0.12 2.30
C SER A 78 -6.36 -1.10 1.39
N PRO A 79 -6.80 -2.27 1.91
CA PRO A 79 -7.68 -3.16 1.15
C PRO A 79 -8.93 -2.44 0.62
N GLY A 80 -9.50 -1.52 1.40
CA GLY A 80 -10.63 -0.69 0.99
C GLY A 80 -10.31 0.22 -0.19
N LEU A 81 -9.18 0.95 -0.13
CA LEU A 81 -8.74 1.80 -1.25
C LEU A 81 -8.41 0.98 -2.49
N LYS A 82 -7.78 -0.20 -2.35
CA LYS A 82 -7.51 -1.09 -3.50
C LYS A 82 -8.81 -1.55 -4.17
N GLY A 83 -9.84 -1.88 -3.40
CA GLY A 83 -11.18 -2.19 -3.92
C GLY A 83 -11.83 -0.98 -4.60
N PHE A 84 -11.86 0.16 -3.93
CA PHE A 84 -12.41 1.40 -4.45
C PHE A 84 -11.72 1.86 -5.74
N SER A 85 -10.40 1.74 -5.80
CA SER A 85 -9.60 2.21 -6.93
C SER A 85 -9.95 1.50 -8.22
N LYS A 86 -10.18 0.19 -8.17
CA LYS A 86 -10.61 -0.62 -9.32
C LYS A 86 -11.95 -0.14 -9.90
N LEU A 87 -12.85 0.37 -9.05
CA LEU A 87 -14.20 0.74 -9.44
C LEU A 87 -14.36 2.23 -9.80
N LYS A 88 -13.60 3.13 -9.16
CA LYS A 88 -13.84 4.58 -9.21
C LYS A 88 -12.66 5.42 -9.67
N ILE A 89 -11.42 4.97 -9.45
CA ILE A 89 -10.21 5.69 -9.87
C ILE A 89 -9.72 5.17 -11.23
N ALA A 90 -9.88 3.87 -11.48
CA ALA A 90 -9.44 3.12 -12.65
C ALA A 90 -7.92 3.04 -12.84
N ASN A 91 -7.20 4.16 -12.88
CA ASN A 91 -5.75 4.18 -13.09
C ASN A 91 -5.08 5.44 -12.51
N PRO A 92 -3.76 5.40 -12.23
CA PRO A 92 -3.03 6.53 -11.66
C PRO A 92 -3.01 7.80 -12.53
N THR A 93 -2.97 7.67 -13.85
CA THR A 93 -2.98 8.84 -14.76
C THR A 93 -4.28 9.62 -14.65
N TYR A 94 -5.41 8.91 -14.59
CA TYR A 94 -6.72 9.53 -14.39
C TYR A 94 -6.79 10.28 -13.05
N LEU A 95 -6.26 9.69 -11.98
CA LEU A 95 -6.17 10.35 -10.68
C LEU A 95 -5.34 11.64 -10.77
N ALA A 96 -4.15 11.57 -11.36
CA ALA A 96 -3.24 12.70 -11.47
C ALA A 96 -3.89 13.90 -12.18
N ILE A 97 -4.49 13.66 -13.35
CA ILE A 97 -5.24 14.68 -14.11
C ILE A 97 -6.37 15.29 -13.26
N ARG A 98 -7.10 14.47 -12.50
CA ARG A 98 -8.21 14.94 -11.66
C ARG A 98 -7.73 15.78 -10.49
N VAL A 99 -6.57 15.45 -9.91
CA VAL A 99 -5.97 16.21 -8.82
C VAL A 99 -5.44 17.55 -9.32
N GLU A 100 -4.69 17.55 -10.43
CA GLU A 100 -4.15 18.76 -11.04
C GLU A 100 -5.26 19.77 -11.39
N ASN A 101 -6.31 19.31 -12.08
CA ASN A 101 -7.46 20.14 -12.45
C ASN A 101 -8.25 20.70 -11.26
N ARG A 102 -8.00 20.21 -10.04
CA ARG A 102 -8.72 20.59 -8.81
C ARG A 102 -7.77 20.97 -7.68
N ALA A 103 -6.58 21.47 -7.99
CA ALA A 103 -5.56 21.79 -6.99
C ALA A 103 -6.08 22.65 -5.81
N LYS A 104 -6.89 23.68 -6.09
CA LYS A 104 -7.49 24.54 -5.04
C LYS A 104 -8.40 23.78 -4.08
N TYR A 105 -9.17 22.82 -4.60
CA TYR A 105 -10.05 21.98 -3.78
C TYR A 105 -9.23 21.05 -2.87
N TYR A 106 -8.20 20.40 -3.41
CA TYR A 106 -7.35 19.54 -2.59
C TYR A 106 -6.63 20.36 -1.50
N ALA A 107 -6.10 21.53 -1.85
CA ALA A 107 -5.49 22.43 -0.87
C ALA A 107 -6.46 22.79 0.27
N SER A 108 -7.75 23.03 -0.02
CA SER A 108 -8.73 23.44 1.01
C SER A 108 -9.13 22.30 1.96
N ILE A 109 -9.07 21.04 1.53
CA ILE A 109 -9.43 19.88 2.37
C ILE A 109 -8.23 19.26 3.10
N ARG A 110 -7.00 19.71 2.84
CA ARG A 110 -5.79 19.09 3.41
C ARG A 110 -5.77 19.10 4.93
N SER A 111 -6.03 20.25 5.54
CA SER A 111 -6.00 20.37 7.00
C SER A 111 -7.09 19.53 7.66
N SER A 112 -8.28 19.45 7.08
CA SER A 112 -9.39 18.71 7.67
C SER A 112 -9.23 17.20 7.52
N THR A 113 -8.68 16.74 6.40
CA THR A 113 -8.41 15.31 6.17
C THR A 113 -7.27 14.78 7.04
N LEU A 114 -6.17 15.51 7.19
CA LEU A 114 -5.06 15.12 8.09
C LEU A 114 -5.49 15.04 9.57
N ALA A 115 -6.55 15.74 9.95
CA ALA A 115 -7.12 15.69 11.30
C ALA A 115 -8.05 14.49 11.55
N ILE A 116 -8.39 13.67 10.53
CA ILE A 116 -9.34 12.55 10.70
C ILE A 116 -8.84 11.51 11.71
N ARG A 117 -7.53 11.27 11.80
CA ARG A 117 -6.95 10.34 12.79
C ARG A 117 -7.32 10.69 14.23
N THR A 118 -7.60 11.97 14.53
CA THR A 118 -7.98 12.41 15.88
C THR A 118 -9.49 12.29 16.13
N LYS A 119 -10.24 11.70 15.19
CA LYS A 119 -11.70 11.59 15.22
C LYS A 119 -12.18 10.14 15.19
N GLU A 120 -11.28 9.17 15.30
CA GLU A 120 -11.63 7.75 15.19
C GLU A 120 -12.71 7.33 16.19
N GLU A 121 -12.59 7.75 17.46
CA GLU A 121 -13.59 7.48 18.49
C GLU A 121 -14.98 7.99 18.08
N LYS A 122 -15.07 9.24 17.62
CA LYS A 122 -16.33 9.82 17.13
C LYS A 122 -16.90 9.12 15.90
N ILE A 123 -16.04 8.59 15.04
CA ILE A 123 -16.47 7.78 13.89
C ILE A 123 -17.11 6.49 14.39
N ARG A 124 -16.52 5.84 15.39
CA ARG A 124 -17.06 4.61 15.99
C ARG A 124 -18.40 4.83 16.68
N GLU A 125 -18.59 5.96 17.35
CA GLU A 125 -19.87 6.34 17.99
C GLU A 125 -21.04 6.51 17.00
N SER A 126 -20.79 6.59 15.69
CA SER A 126 -21.83 6.82 14.67
C SER A 126 -22.43 5.52 14.09
N PHE A 127 -21.88 4.36 14.45
CA PHE A 127 -22.34 3.03 14.02
C PHE A 127 -23.11 2.34 15.15
#